data_AF-A0A371CJ11-F1
#
_entry.id   AF-A0A371CJ11-F1
#
_cell.length_a   1.000
_cell.length_b   1.000
_cell.length_c   1.000
_cell.angle_alpha   90.00
_cell.angle_beta   90.00
_cell.angle_gamma   90.00
#
_symmetry.space_group_name_H-M   'P 1'
#
loop_
_entity.id
_entity.type
_entity.pdbx_description
1 polymer ?
#
loop_
_entity_poly.entity_id
_entity_poly.type
_entity_poly.pdbx_seq_one_letter_code
_entity_poly.pdbx_strand_id
1 'polypeptide(L)'
;VERLQAAWDAPTYAFFSTDVVIGHDNDGRRYHEFKCAAKPCKTQRPVRRYLDKGDAQSTSNLRKHAKRCWGEDTVELADYDR
;
A
#
# COMPACT_ATOMS: atom_id res chain seq x y z
N VAL A 1 3.57 -7.39 -12.01
CA VAL A 1 2.69 -6.57 -11.15
C VAL A 1 1.73 -5.73 -11.97
N GLU A 2 2.12 -5.28 -13.17
CA GLU A 2 1.34 -4.41 -14.06
C GLU A 2 -0.13 -4.81 -14.27
N ARG A 3 -0.44 -6.09 -14.51
CA ARG A 3 -1.84 -6.55 -14.66
C ARG A 3 -2.67 -6.45 -13.37
N LEU A 4 -2.02 -6.52 -12.20
CA LEU A 4 -2.69 -6.38 -10.89
C LEU A 4 -2.82 -4.90 -10.49
N GLN A 5 -1.89 -4.05 -10.90
CA GLN A 5 -1.98 -2.59 -10.74
C GLN A 5 -3.21 -2.02 -11.46
N ALA A 6 -3.58 -2.56 -12.61
CA ALA A 6 -4.80 -2.15 -13.32
C ALA A 6 -6.10 -2.40 -12.51
N ALA A 7 -6.09 -3.32 -11.55
CA ALA A 7 -7.22 -3.59 -10.66
C ALA A 7 -7.16 -2.78 -9.35
N TRP A 8 -6.12 -1.98 -9.14
CA TRP A 8 -5.95 -1.17 -7.94
C TRP A 8 -6.69 0.15 -8.07
N ASP A 9 -7.97 0.08 -7.76
CA ASP A 9 -8.89 1.18 -7.97
C ASP A 9 -9.14 1.99 -6.66
N ALA A 10 -8.52 1.60 -5.55
CA ALA A 10 -8.62 2.33 -4.28
C ALA A 10 -7.68 3.55 -4.25
N PRO A 11 -8.14 4.74 -3.82
CA PRO A 11 -7.33 5.96 -3.78
C PRO A 11 -6.11 5.87 -2.86
N THR A 12 -6.13 4.95 -1.89
CA THR A 12 -4.99 4.66 -0.99
C THR A 12 -3.67 4.37 -1.72
N TYR A 13 -3.70 3.81 -2.94
CA TYR A 13 -2.46 3.51 -3.67
C TYR A 13 -1.69 4.76 -4.12
N ALA A 14 -2.35 5.91 -4.25
CA ALA A 14 -1.71 7.17 -4.66
C ALA A 14 -0.64 7.66 -3.65
N PHE A 15 -0.70 7.21 -2.40
CA PHE A 15 0.27 7.56 -1.34
C PHE A 15 1.58 6.75 -1.41
N PHE A 16 1.68 5.81 -2.34
CA PHE A 16 2.80 4.88 -2.47
C PHE A 16 3.45 5.00 -3.86
N SER A 17 4.71 4.57 -3.94
CA SER A 17 5.43 4.47 -5.21
C SER A 17 4.76 3.43 -6.11
N THR A 18 4.77 3.70 -7.42
CA THR A 18 4.34 2.75 -8.46
C THR A 18 5.31 1.56 -8.58
N ASP A 19 6.53 1.72 -8.08
CA ASP A 19 7.57 0.68 -7.98
C ASP A 19 7.22 -0.31 -6.85
N VAL A 20 6.28 -1.23 -7.13
CA VAL A 20 5.88 -2.29 -6.21
C VAL A 20 6.68 -3.56 -6.49
N VAL A 21 7.35 -4.05 -5.44
CA VAL A 21 8.18 -5.25 -5.51
C VAL A 21 7.36 -6.47 -5.10
N ILE A 22 7.53 -7.60 -5.79
CA ILE A 22 7.00 -8.90 -5.34
C ILE A 22 8.10 -9.58 -4.52
N GLY A 23 7.83 -9.83 -3.25
CA GLY A 23 8.72 -10.57 -2.36
C GLY A 23 8.11 -11.89 -1.90
N HIS A 24 8.97 -12.73 -1.32
CA HIS A 24 8.60 -13.95 -0.61
C HIS A 24 9.15 -13.86 0.81
N ASP A 25 8.39 -14.31 1.81
CA ASP A 25 8.90 -14.40 3.18
C ASP A 25 9.61 -15.74 3.40
N ASN A 26 10.17 -15.96 4.60
CA ASN A 26 10.89 -17.19 4.93
C ASN A 26 9.99 -18.44 4.86
N ASP A 27 8.66 -18.26 5.01
CA ASP A 27 7.65 -19.32 4.86
C ASP A 27 7.21 -19.52 3.39
N GLY A 28 7.81 -18.78 2.44
CA GLY A 28 7.47 -18.84 1.01
C GLY A 28 6.21 -18.07 0.64
N ARG A 29 5.58 -17.30 1.56
CA ARG A 29 4.36 -16.55 1.24
C ARG A 29 4.69 -15.33 0.40
N ARG A 30 3.92 -15.17 -0.66
CA ARG A 30 4.05 -14.07 -1.61
C ARG A 30 3.45 -12.79 -1.04
N TYR A 31 4.16 -11.67 -1.19
CA TYR A 31 3.66 -10.35 -0.84
C TYR A 31 4.03 -9.29 -1.88
N HIS A 32 3.21 -8.25 -1.93
CA HIS A 32 3.55 -6.97 -2.56
C HIS A 32 4.17 -6.03 -1.53
N GLU A 33 5.30 -5.45 -1.86
CA GLU A 33 5.99 -4.45 -1.05
C GLU A 33 5.80 -3.06 -1.66
N PHE A 34 5.16 -2.18 -0.90
CA PHE A 34 4.84 -0.81 -1.27
C PHE A 34 5.77 0.17 -0.57
N LYS A 35 6.48 0.98 -1.35
CA LYS A 35 7.32 2.06 -0.83
C LYS A 35 6.47 3.30 -0.61
N CYS A 36 6.57 3.93 0.56
CA CYS A 36 5.88 5.19 0.83
C CYS A 36 6.43 6.31 -0.05
N ALA A 37 5.55 7.12 -0.64
CA ALA A 37 5.98 8.27 -1.45
C ALA A 37 6.27 9.54 -0.61
N ALA A 38 5.93 9.55 0.68
CA ALA A 38 6.17 10.70 1.56
C ALA A 38 7.67 10.95 1.79
N LYS A 39 8.07 12.22 1.84
CA LYS A 39 9.44 12.67 2.14
C LYS A 39 9.45 13.63 3.35
N PRO A 40 10.05 13.25 4.50
CA PRO A 40 10.51 11.91 4.86
C PRO A 40 9.36 10.96 5.22
N CYS A 41 9.53 9.67 4.92
CA CYS A 41 8.62 8.63 5.41
C CYS A 41 8.79 8.47 6.94
N LYS A 42 7.70 8.66 7.70
CA LYS A 42 7.74 8.65 9.18
C LYS A 42 7.97 7.26 9.79
N THR A 43 7.76 6.18 9.03
CA THR A 43 7.93 4.79 9.48
C THR A 43 9.22 4.15 8.97
N GLN A 44 9.89 4.75 7.97
CA GLN A 44 11.11 4.26 7.33
C GLN A 44 11.07 2.81 6.81
N ARG A 45 9.90 2.17 6.77
CA ARG A 45 9.72 0.78 6.34
C ARG A 45 8.67 0.71 5.24
N PRO A 46 8.91 -0.08 4.17
CA PRO A 46 7.89 -0.33 3.18
C PRO A 46 6.74 -1.16 3.77
N VAL A 47 5.56 -1.03 3.18
CA VAL A 47 4.36 -1.76 3.61
C VAL A 47 4.25 -3.06 2.84
N ARG A 48 4.14 -4.19 3.54
CA ARG A 48 3.95 -5.50 2.91
C ARG A 48 2.47 -5.89 2.94
N ARG A 49 1.93 -6.27 1.77
CA ARG A 49 0.60 -6.86 1.61
C ARG A 49 0.73 -8.28 1.09
N TYR A 50 0.40 -9.23 1.94
CA TYR A 50 0.44 -10.65 1.64
C TYR A 50 -0.66 -11.06 0.66
N LEU A 51 -0.37 -12.01 -0.21
CA LEU A 51 -1.24 -12.49 -1.29
C LEU A 51 -1.79 -13.91 -1.05
N ASP A 52 -1.42 -14.54 0.08
CA ASP A 52 -1.79 -15.92 0.40
C ASP A 52 -3.18 -16.07 1.03
N LYS A 53 -3.80 -14.99 1.49
CA LYS A 53 -5.09 -15.02 2.20
C LYS A 53 -6.20 -14.35 1.39
N GLY A 54 -7.46 -14.68 1.71
CA GLY A 54 -8.63 -14.07 1.07
C GLY A 54 -8.67 -12.54 1.17
N ASP A 55 -7.98 -11.99 2.16
CA ASP A 55 -7.83 -10.56 2.40
C ASP A 55 -6.72 -9.91 1.55
N ALA A 56 -6.16 -10.61 0.56
CA ALA A 56 -5.06 -10.14 -0.29
C ALA A 56 -5.34 -8.81 -1.02
N GLN A 57 -6.61 -8.44 -1.15
CA GLN A 57 -7.03 -7.16 -1.74
C GLN A 57 -7.21 -6.04 -0.70
N SER A 58 -7.18 -6.34 0.59
CA SER A 58 -7.34 -5.37 1.66
C SER A 58 -6.23 -4.32 1.65
N THR A 59 -6.61 -3.05 1.78
CA THR A 59 -5.71 -1.88 1.81
C THR A 59 -5.54 -1.30 3.21
N SER A 60 -6.11 -1.92 4.25
CA SER A 60 -6.12 -1.38 5.63
C SER A 60 -4.72 -1.09 6.17
N ASN A 61 -3.73 -1.97 5.89
CA ASN A 61 -2.33 -1.76 6.27
C ASN A 61 -1.70 -0.56 5.54
N LEU A 62 -1.96 -0.40 4.23
CA LEU A 62 -1.53 0.74 3.44
C LEU A 62 -2.20 2.02 3.97
N ARG A 63 -3.50 2.00 4.24
CA ARG A 63 -4.27 3.16 4.74
C ARG A 63 -3.75 3.63 6.09
N LYS A 64 -3.50 2.72 7.04
CA LYS A 64 -2.91 3.04 8.34
C LYS A 64 -1.53 3.69 8.20
N HIS A 65 -0.69 3.19 7.29
CA HIS A 65 0.60 3.79 7.02
C HIS A 65 0.46 5.19 6.40
N ALA A 66 -0.43 5.33 5.40
CA ALA A 66 -0.69 6.59 4.73
C ALA A 66 -1.16 7.65 5.73
N LYS A 67 -2.11 7.33 6.63
CA LYS A 67 -2.60 8.24 7.67
C LYS A 67 -1.46 8.74 8.56
N ARG A 68 -0.53 7.85 8.95
CA ARG A 68 0.63 8.24 9.75
C ARG A 68 1.56 9.21 9.00
N CYS A 69 1.81 8.98 7.72
CA CYS A 69 2.75 9.79 6.93
C CYS A 69 2.15 11.10 6.42
N TRP A 70 0.94 11.06 5.86
CA TRP A 70 0.28 12.15 5.15
C TRP A 70 -0.79 12.89 5.96
N GLY A 71 -1.16 12.36 7.13
CA GLY A 71 -2.28 12.87 7.94
C GLY A 71 -3.57 12.12 7.68
N GLU A 72 -4.46 12.10 8.68
CA GLU A 72 -5.77 11.44 8.55
C GLU A 72 -6.64 12.16 7.53
N ASP A 73 -6.76 13.48 7.64
CA ASP A 73 -7.57 14.32 6.74
C ASP A 73 -7.19 14.13 5.26
N THR A 74 -5.89 14.11 4.94
CA THR A 74 -5.41 13.92 3.56
C THR A 74 -5.84 12.57 2.98
N VAL A 75 -5.77 11.51 3.80
CA VAL A 75 -6.13 10.17 3.35
C VAL A 75 -7.63 10.03 3.23
N GLU A 76 -8.40 10.63 4.13
CA GLU A 76 -9.86 10.59 4.07
C GLU A 76 -10.40 11.44 2.93
N LEU A 77 -9.82 12.62 2.65
CA LEU A 77 -10.16 13.42 1.49
C LEU A 77 -9.99 12.64 0.18
N ALA A 78 -8.88 11.89 0.06
CA ALA A 78 -8.65 11.04 -1.11
C ALA A 78 -9.68 9.91 -1.25
N ASP A 79 -10.29 9.45 -0.15
CA ASP A 79 -11.39 8.47 -0.20
C ASP A 79 -12.70 9.08 -0.72
N TYR A 80 -12.89 10.41 -0.61
CA TYR A 80 -14.10 11.12 -1.06
C TYR A 80 -14.00 11.69 -2.48
N ASP A 81 -12.79 11.95 -3.00
CA ASP A 81 -12.54 12.59 -4.32
C ASP A 81 -12.67 11.62 -5.52
N ARG A 82 -13.43 10.53 -5.36
CA ARG A 82 -13.56 9.43 -6.32
C ARG A 82 -14.75 9.61 -7.26
#